data_AF-A0A0P1GNC2-F1
#
_entry.id   AF-A0A0P1GNC2-F1
#
_cell.length_a   1.000
_cell.length_b   1.000
_cell.length_c   1.000
_cell.angle_alpha   90.00
_cell.angle_beta   90.00
_cell.angle_gamma   90.00
#
_symmetry.space_group_name_H-M   'P 1'
#
loop_
_entity.id
_entity.type
_entity.pdbx_description
1 polymer ?
#
loop_
_entity_poly.entity_id
_entity_poly.type
_entity_poly.pdbx_seq_one_letter_code
_entity_poly.pdbx_strand_id
1 'polypeptide(L)' 'MTATEANLNVEAPAKAEKKNSGEMIGFLFALIAAVLWGLSIYTFGVPGLYIPALCAVPVLYIMLIVISRG' A
#
# COMPACT_ATOMS: atom_id res chain seq x y z
N MET A 1 21.24 -13.12 -53.29
CA MET A 1 19.93 -12.92 -52.63
C MET A 1 20.17 -12.90 -51.12
N THR A 2 20.69 -11.80 -50.57
CA THR A 2 20.98 -11.68 -49.11
C THR A 2 21.02 -10.19 -48.73
N ALA A 3 19.88 -9.49 -48.76
CA ALA A 3 19.78 -8.10 -48.28
C ALA A 3 18.33 -7.61 -48.02
N THR A 4 17.38 -8.49 -47.68
CA THR A 4 15.96 -8.10 -47.44
C THR A 4 15.36 -8.61 -46.13
N GLU A 5 16.11 -9.29 -45.27
CA GLU A 5 15.63 -9.65 -43.91
C GLU A 5 16.21 -8.79 -42.78
N ALA A 6 17.05 -7.80 -43.10
CA ALA A 6 17.61 -6.86 -42.12
C ALA A 6 16.61 -5.80 -41.59
N ASN A 7 15.31 -5.87 -41.91
CA ASN A 7 14.39 -4.78 -41.57
C ASN A 7 12.92 -5.20 -41.33
N LEU A 8 12.68 -6.33 -40.66
CA LEU A 8 11.33 -6.65 -40.14
C LEU A 8 11.30 -6.96 -38.64
N ASN A 9 12.45 -6.96 -37.98
CA ASN A 9 12.53 -6.95 -36.52
C ASN A 9 13.00 -5.59 -36.02
N VAL A 10 12.33 -4.54 -36.51
CA VAL A 10 12.24 -3.27 -35.75
C VAL A 10 11.34 -3.62 -34.57
N GLU A 11 11.94 -4.05 -33.47
CA GLU A 11 11.28 -4.23 -32.20
C GLU A 11 10.47 -2.97 -31.90
N ALA A 12 9.17 -3.18 -31.89
CA ALA A 12 8.17 -2.15 -31.75
C ALA A 12 8.41 -1.30 -30.48
N PRO A 13 8.21 0.03 -30.56
CA PRO A 13 8.30 0.93 -29.41
C PRO A 13 7.09 0.73 -28.50
N ALA A 14 7.09 -0.25 -27.60
CA ALA A 14 5.92 -0.44 -26.73
C ALA A 14 6.21 -1.21 -25.44
N LYS A 15 6.85 -0.54 -24.48
CA LYS A 15 6.27 -0.53 -23.13
C LYS A 15 6.77 0.70 -22.38
N ALA A 16 6.01 1.78 -22.52
CA ALA A 16 6.02 2.86 -21.55
C ALA A 16 6.00 2.22 -20.15
N GLU A 17 7.02 2.54 -19.36
CA GLU A 17 7.12 2.27 -17.94
C GLU A 17 5.76 2.59 -17.31
N LYS A 18 4.95 1.56 -17.06
CA LYS A 18 3.65 1.70 -16.44
C LYS A 18 3.92 2.02 -14.99
N LYS A 19 4.19 3.30 -14.72
CA LYS A 19 4.39 3.87 -13.40
C LYS A 19 3.32 3.28 -12.49
N ASN A 20 3.77 2.57 -11.47
CA ASN A 20 2.95 2.06 -10.37
C ASN A 20 2.43 3.25 -9.53
N SER A 21 1.77 4.22 -10.17
CA SER A 21 1.31 5.46 -9.56
C SER A 21 0.37 5.18 -8.40
N GLY A 22 -0.47 4.14 -8.52
CA GLY A 22 -1.34 3.70 -7.44
C GLY A 22 -0.58 3.11 -6.25
N GLU A 23 0.48 2.35 -6.52
CA GLU A 23 1.31 1.73 -5.47
C GLU A 23 2.16 2.79 -4.75
N MET A 24 2.75 3.72 -5.50
CA MET A 24 3.46 4.88 -4.96
C MET A 24 2.55 5.75 -4.10
N ILE A 25 1.29 5.96 -4.50
CA ILE A 25 0.29 6.66 -3.69
C ILE A 25 -0.05 5.88 -2.41
N GLY A 26 -0.17 4.55 -2.48
CA GLY A 26 -0.40 3.71 -1.31
C GLY A 26 0.76 3.79 -0.30
N PHE A 27 2.00 3.68 -0.78
CA PHE A 27 3.19 3.83 0.05
C PHE A 27 3.32 5.23 0.65
N LEU A 28 3.06 6.29 -0.13
CA LEU A 28 3.11 7.66 0.35
C LEU A 28 2.04 7.94 1.41
N PHE A 29 0.82 7.42 1.21
CA PHE A 29 -0.26 7.53 2.19
C PHE A 29 0.07 6.79 3.49
N ALA A 30 0.59 5.56 3.40
CA ALA A 30 1.01 4.79 4.56
C ALA A 30 2.12 5.50 5.37
N LEU A 31 3.10 6.09 4.68
CA LEU A 31 4.19 6.83 5.31
C LEU A 31 3.68 8.08 6.03
N ILE A 32 2.82 8.87 5.38
CA ILE A 32 2.21 10.06 6.01
C ILE A 32 1.35 9.67 7.21
N ALA A 33 0.55 8.62 7.09
CA ALA A 33 -0.28 8.12 8.19
C ALA A 33 0.57 7.65 9.38
N ALA A 34 1.68 6.95 9.14
CA ALA A 34 2.60 6.51 10.19
C ALA A 34 3.28 7.69 10.91
N VAL A 35 3.70 8.72 10.16
CA VAL A 35 4.32 9.93 10.73
C VAL A 35 3.32 10.76 11.54
N LEU A 36 2.10 10.98 11.01
CA LEU A 36 1.03 11.66 11.75
C LEU A 36 0.62 10.89 13.01
N TRP A 37 0.61 9.56 12.93
CA TRP A 37 0.35 8.71 14.09
C TRP A 37 1.47 8.80 15.13
N GLY A 38 2.73 8.72 14.72
CA GLY A 38 3.88 8.93 15.60
C GLY A 38 3.89 10.31 16.28
N LEU A 39 3.55 11.36 15.53
CA LEU A 39 3.36 12.72 16.07
C LEU A 39 2.21 12.79 17.07
N SER A 40 1.09 12.11 16.82
CA SER A 40 -0.05 12.03 17.74
C SER A 40 0.31 11.32 19.06
N ILE A 41 1.12 10.26 18.99
CA ILE A 41 1.68 9.59 20.17
C ILE A 41 2.63 10.55 20.92
N TYR A 42 3.44 11.34 20.22
CA TYR A 42 4.36 12.27 20.87
C TYR A 42 3.66 13.48 21.52
N THR A 43 2.62 14.04 20.88
CA THR A 43 1.94 15.24 21.37
C THR A 43 0.92 14.96 22.47
N PHE A 44 0.20 13.84 22.39
CA PHE A 44 -0.80 13.48 23.39
C PHE A 44 -0.32 12.38 24.34
N GLY A 45 0.75 11.65 23.99
CA GLY A 45 1.29 10.56 24.80
C GLY A 45 0.42 9.30 24.67
N VAL A 46 -0.01 8.81 25.83
CA VAL A 46 -0.80 7.60 26.01
C VAL A 46 -2.11 7.56 25.21
N PRO A 47 -2.93 8.63 25.12
CA PRO A 47 -4.18 8.62 24.34
C PRO A 47 -3.96 8.33 22.85
N GLY A 48 -2.89 8.85 22.24
CA GLY A 48 -2.57 8.62 20.82
C GLY A 48 -2.18 7.18 20.50
N LEU A 49 -1.62 6.47 21.49
CA LEU A 49 -1.37 5.03 21.44
C LEU A 49 -2.64 4.21 21.73
N TYR A 50 -3.48 4.69 22.64
CA TYR A 50 -4.69 3.99 23.05
C TYR A 50 -5.81 4.06 22.01
N ILE A 51 -6.00 5.14 21.25
CA ILE A 51 -7.10 5.22 20.26
C ILE A 51 -7.06 4.07 19.23
N PRO A 52 -5.93 3.77 18.56
CA PRO A 52 -5.85 2.63 17.65
C PRO A 52 -6.07 1.29 18.35
N ALA A 53 -5.49 1.11 19.54
CA ALA A 53 -5.63 -0.13 20.31
C ALA A 53 -7.08 -0.35 20.77
N LEU A 54 -7.73 0.69 21.31
CA LEU A 54 -9.12 0.67 21.76
C LEU A 54 -10.10 0.43 20.61
N CYS A 55 -9.83 0.93 19.41
CA CYS A 55 -10.63 0.59 18.23
C CYS A 55 -10.38 -0.84 17.75
N ALA A 56 -9.15 -1.36 17.85
CA ALA A 56 -8.82 -2.72 17.43
C ALA A 56 -9.43 -3.80 18.35
N VAL A 57 -9.53 -3.55 19.66
CA VAL A 57 -10.09 -4.51 20.63
C VAL A 57 -11.50 -5.02 20.26
N PRO A 58 -12.53 -4.17 20.05
CA PRO A 58 -13.86 -4.63 19.67
C PRO A 58 -13.88 -5.28 18.29
N VAL A 59 -13.06 -4.80 17.34
CA VAL A 59 -12.96 -5.38 15.99
C VAL A 59 -12.43 -6.82 16.07
N LEU A 60 -11.33 -7.03 16.79
CA LEU A 60 -10.76 -8.36 17.00
C LEU A 60 -11.73 -9.25 17.76
N TYR A 61 -12.45 -8.73 18.75
CA TYR A 61 -13.44 -9.50 19.49
C TYR A 61 -14.59 -9.98 18.59
N ILE A 62 -15.13 -9.11 17.73
CA ILE A 62 -16.15 -9.48 16.74
C ILE A 62 -15.57 -10.49 15.74
N MET A 63 -14.35 -10.28 15.24
CA MET A 63 -13.67 -11.20 14.33
C MET A 63 -13.54 -12.60 14.94
N LEU A 64 -13.13 -12.69 16.21
CA LEU A 64 -13.04 -13.94 16.95
C LEU A 64 -14.41 -14.59 17.13
N ILE A 65 -15.47 -13.82 17.42
CA ILE A 65 -16.83 -14.34 17.50
C ILE A 65 -17.25 -14.92 16.14
N VAL A 66 -17.01 -14.20 15.04
CA VAL A 66 -17.37 -14.65 13.68
C VAL A 66 -16.64 -15.94 13.32
N ILE A 67 -15.33 -16.02 13.56
CA ILE A 67 -14.53 -17.21 13.25
C ILE A 67 -14.90 -18.41 14.14
N SER A 68 -15.32 -18.16 15.38
CA SER A 68 -15.75 -19.22 16.31
C SER A 68 -17.13 -19.78 15.96
N ARG A 69 -17.86 -19.15 15.03
CA ARG A 69 -19.20 -19.59 14.60
C ARG A 69 -19.17 -20.64 13.49
N GLY A 70 -17.99 -21.00 12.96
CA GLY A 70 -17.81 -22.05 11.95
C GLY A 70 -17.75 -21.51 10.54
#